data_AF-A0A1W7D267-F1
#
_entry.id   AF-A0A1W7D267-F1
#
_cell.length_a   1.000
_cell.length_b   1.000
_cell.length_c   1.000
_cell.angle_alpha   90.00
_cell.angle_beta   90.00
_cell.angle_gamma   90.00
#
_symmetry.space_group_name_H-M   'P 1'
#
loop_
_entity.id
_entity.type
_entity.pdbx_description
1 polymer ?
#
loop_
_entity_poly.entity_id
_entity_poly.type
_entity_poly.pdbx_seq_one_letter_code
_entity_poly.pdbx_strand_id
1 'polypeptide(L)'
;MLRDRSGPVVEDRFARTMTWLVPAGATAGWDAGLLGVQVLGRGLALLVPPADALDPRWSVVWWAIPPNAVCLTDSGVLLDALRGAR
;
A
#
# COMPACT_ATOMS: atom_id res chain seq x y z
N MET A 1 -5.58 8.71 -12.39
CA MET A 1 -6.19 7.55 -11.69
C MET A 1 -5.34 7.21 -10.47
N LEU A 2 -5.74 6.28 -9.58
CA LEU A 2 -4.90 5.89 -8.42
C LEU A 2 -3.50 5.44 -8.84
N ARG A 3 -3.37 4.80 -10.00
CA ARG A 3 -2.11 4.34 -10.58
C ARG A 3 -1.06 5.44 -10.77
N ASP A 4 -1.46 6.64 -11.19
CA ASP A 4 -0.53 7.75 -11.50
C ASP A 4 -0.15 8.56 -10.26
N ARG A 5 -0.89 8.38 -9.16
CA ARG A 5 -0.73 9.11 -7.88
C ARG A 5 -0.43 8.17 -6.71
N SER A 6 -0.17 6.91 -7.01
CA SER A 6 0.26 5.92 -6.03
C SER A 6 1.75 6.10 -5.78
N GLY A 7 2.11 6.15 -4.50
CA GLY A 7 3.47 5.95 -4.06
C GLY A 7 3.85 4.46 -4.09
N PRO A 8 4.80 4.04 -3.25
CA PRO A 8 5.15 2.63 -3.13
C PRO A 8 3.96 1.76 -2.70
N VAL A 9 3.86 0.59 -3.35
CA VAL A 9 2.83 -0.41 -3.12
C VAL A 9 3.47 -1.77 -2.98
N VAL A 10 3.09 -2.50 -1.94
CA VAL A 10 3.46 -3.89 -1.73
C VAL A 10 2.29 -4.78 -2.11
N GLU A 11 2.53 -5.78 -2.95
CA GLU A 11 1.58 -6.86 -3.16
C GLU A 11 2.03 -8.09 -2.36
N ASP A 12 1.11 -8.64 -1.57
CA ASP A 12 1.24 -9.99 -1.01
C ASP A 12 0.27 -10.91 -1.76
N ARG A 13 0.82 -11.77 -2.62
CA ARG A 13 0.02 -12.69 -3.44
C ARG A 13 -0.58 -13.84 -2.63
N PHE A 14 0.02 -14.20 -1.50
CA PHE A 14 -0.48 -15.27 -0.63
C PHE A 14 -1.66 -14.78 0.20
N ALA A 15 -1.51 -13.62 0.85
CA ALA A 15 -2.60 -12.98 1.58
C ALA A 15 -3.66 -12.35 0.66
N ARG A 16 -3.34 -12.19 -0.65
CA ARG A 16 -4.16 -11.49 -1.65
C ARG A 16 -4.47 -10.06 -1.23
N THR A 17 -3.46 -9.36 -0.72
CA THR A 17 -3.58 -7.97 -0.26
C THR A 17 -2.65 -7.05 -1.02
N MET A 18 -3.07 -5.79 -1.13
CA MET A 18 -2.25 -4.68 -1.60
C MET A 18 -2.09 -3.70 -0.44
N THR A 19 -0.85 -3.34 -0.13
CA THR A 19 -0.52 -2.40 0.95
C THR A 19 0.06 -1.13 0.36
N TRP A 20 -0.63 -0.01 0.59
CA TRP A 20 -0.16 1.33 0.23
C TRP A 20 0.52 1.98 1.43
N LEU A 21 1.63 2.65 1.18
CA LEU A 21 2.27 3.51 2.17
C LEU A 21 1.74 4.95 2.02
N VAL A 22 1.26 5.51 3.12
CA VAL A 22 0.72 6.87 3.22
C VAL A 22 1.43 7.61 4.36
N PRO A 23 1.39 8.96 4.42
CA PRO A 23 1.95 9.71 5.53
C PRO A 23 1.39 9.27 6.88
N ALA A 24 2.24 9.27 7.92
CA ALA A 24 1.82 8.87 9.25
C ALA A 24 0.66 9.75 9.76
N GLY A 25 -0.38 9.11 10.31
CA GLY A 25 -1.59 9.79 10.80
C GLY A 25 -2.60 10.18 9.72
N ALA A 26 -2.28 10.03 8.43
CA ALA A 26 -3.16 10.41 7.32
C ALA A 26 -4.42 9.53 7.18
N THR A 27 -4.47 8.39 7.89
CA THR A 27 -5.59 7.44 7.93
C THR A 27 -6.48 7.62 9.16
N ALA A 28 -6.32 8.70 9.93
CA ALA A 28 -7.16 8.98 11.08
C ALA A 28 -8.65 8.94 10.69
N GLY A 29 -9.44 8.10 11.37
CA GLY A 29 -10.87 7.94 11.12
C GLY A 29 -11.25 6.95 10.00
N TRP A 30 -10.31 6.21 9.42
CA TRP A 30 -10.61 5.19 8.40
C TRP A 30 -11.17 3.89 9.01
N ASP A 31 -10.86 3.62 10.28
CA ASP A 31 -11.05 2.33 10.95
C ASP A 31 -12.52 1.87 11.05
N ALA A 32 -13.49 2.77 10.83
CA ALA A 32 -14.91 2.49 11.00
C ALA A 32 -15.72 2.38 9.69
N GLY A 33 -15.11 2.63 8.51
CA GLY A 33 -15.89 2.93 7.30
C GLY A 33 -15.58 2.13 6.04
N LEU A 34 -14.48 1.38 6.00
CA LEU A 34 -13.98 0.74 4.78
C LEU A 34 -13.97 -0.79 4.92
N LEU A 35 -14.87 -1.46 4.21
CA LEU A 35 -14.91 -2.92 4.14
C LEU A 35 -13.66 -3.45 3.44
N GLY A 36 -13.01 -4.46 4.02
CA GLY A 36 -11.82 -5.09 3.43
C GLY A 36 -10.53 -4.26 3.52
N VAL A 37 -10.54 -3.15 4.27
CA VAL A 37 -9.36 -2.30 4.49
C VAL A 37 -8.91 -2.44 5.94
N GLN A 38 -7.60 -2.63 6.12
CA GLN A 38 -6.95 -2.63 7.42
C GLN A 38 -5.91 -1.51 7.47
N VAL A 39 -5.98 -0.67 8.51
CA VAL A 39 -4.96 0.34 8.79
C VAL A 39 -3.87 -0.27 9.65
N LEU A 40 -2.64 -0.29 9.15
CA LEU A 40 -1.46 -0.74 9.89
C LEU A 40 -0.72 0.48 10.43
N GLY A 41 -0.61 0.56 11.76
CA GLY A 41 -0.03 1.70 12.47
C GLY A 41 1.29 1.40 13.16
N ARG A 42 1.61 2.24 14.14
CA ARG A 42 2.83 2.13 14.96
C ARG A 42 2.96 0.74 15.59
N GLY A 43 4.18 0.21 15.57
CA GLY A 43 4.52 -1.09 16.19
C GLY A 43 4.42 -2.29 15.25
N LEU A 44 3.94 -2.08 14.01
CA LEU A 44 3.91 -3.08 12.97
C LEU A 44 5.02 -2.80 11.94
N ALA A 45 5.57 -3.87 11.36
CA ALA A 45 6.54 -3.81 10.30
C ALA A 45 6.15 -4.78 9.18
N LEU A 46 6.37 -4.37 7.93
CA LEU A 46 6.25 -5.24 6.77
C LEU A 46 7.65 -5.66 6.31
N LEU A 47 7.86 -6.97 6.16
CA LEU A 47 9.09 -7.50 5.58
C LEU A 47 8.90 -7.60 4.07
N VAL A 48 9.61 -6.77 3.33
CA VAL A 48 9.54 -6.74 1.86
C VAL A 48 10.97 -6.89 1.32
N PRO A 49 11.19 -7.73 0.30
CA PRO A 49 12.49 -7.81 -0.36
C PRO A 49 12.96 -6.45 -0.88
N PRO A 50 14.28 -6.27 -1.10
CA PRO A 50 14.81 -5.08 -1.78
C PRO A 50 14.10 -4.83 -3.11
N ALA A 51 13.91 -3.55 -3.45
CA ALA A 51 13.23 -3.15 -4.69
C ALA A 51 13.97 -3.58 -5.96
N ASP A 52 15.27 -3.83 -5.86
CA ASP A 52 16.19 -4.30 -6.90
C ASP A 52 16.43 -5.82 -6.88
N ALA A 53 15.62 -6.58 -6.13
CA ALA A 53 15.75 -8.04 -6.08
C ALA A 53 15.59 -8.70 -7.47
N LEU A 54 16.44 -9.69 -7.72
CA LEU A 54 16.76 -10.24 -9.05
C LEU A 54 15.60 -10.87 -9.85
N ASP A 55 14.48 -11.26 -9.22
CA ASP A 55 13.24 -11.62 -9.94
C ASP A 55 11.98 -11.55 -9.04
N PRO A 56 11.08 -10.57 -9.23
CA PRO A 56 9.83 -10.45 -8.48
C PRO A 56 8.84 -11.59 -8.74
N ARG A 57 9.04 -12.44 -9.75
CA ARG A 57 8.16 -13.59 -10.03
C ARG A 57 8.28 -14.71 -9.01
N TRP A 58 9.40 -14.79 -8.29
CA TRP A 58 9.68 -15.84 -7.32
C TRP A 58 9.32 -15.44 -5.89
N SER A 59 8.95 -14.18 -5.68
CA SER A 59 8.62 -13.65 -4.36
C SER A 59 7.10 -13.66 -4.16
N VAL A 60 6.67 -14.14 -2.99
CA VAL A 60 5.26 -14.09 -2.56
C VAL A 60 4.85 -12.66 -2.23
N VAL A 61 5.78 -11.89 -1.64
CA VAL A 61 5.64 -10.47 -1.29
C VAL A 61 6.63 -9.68 -2.11
N TRP A 62 6.18 -8.63 -2.81
CA TRP A 62 7.04 -7.83 -3.68
C TRP A 62 6.53 -6.40 -3.86
N TRP A 63 7.39 -5.52 -4.36
CA TRP A 63 7.04 -4.13 -4.68
C TRP A 63 6.28 -4.05 -6.01
N ALA A 64 4.95 -4.01 -5.95
CA ALA A 64 4.11 -3.72 -7.12
C ALA A 64 4.41 -2.34 -7.71
N ILE A 65 4.70 -1.38 -6.84
CA ILE A 65 5.28 -0.08 -7.21
C ILE A 65 6.46 0.13 -6.26
N PRO A 66 7.71 0.20 -6.75
CA PRO A 66 8.88 0.37 -5.91
C PRO A 66 8.95 1.78 -5.32
N PRO A 67 9.56 1.95 -4.13
CA PRO A 67 9.78 3.26 -3.55
C PRO A 67 10.67 4.11 -4.48
N ASN A 68 10.23 5.33 -4.74
CA ASN A 68 11.07 6.41 -5.23
C ASN A 68 11.28 7.42 -4.10
N ALA A 69 12.34 8.21 -4.16
CA ALA A 69 12.90 8.93 -3.00
C ALA A 69 11.95 9.90 -2.25
N VAL A 70 10.72 10.18 -2.71
CA VAL A 70 9.89 11.24 -2.09
C VAL A 70 8.36 10.97 -2.08
N CYS A 71 7.83 9.99 -2.79
CA CYS A 71 6.38 9.97 -3.05
C CYS A 71 5.66 8.87 -2.26
N LEU A 72 5.15 9.17 -1.06
CA LEU A 72 4.10 8.34 -0.42
C LEU A 72 2.78 8.54 -1.16
N THR A 73 1.86 7.57 -1.04
CA THR A 73 0.53 7.67 -1.65
C THR A 73 -0.28 8.80 -1.01
N ASP A 74 -0.94 9.62 -1.83
CA ASP A 74 -1.92 10.60 -1.37
C ASP A 74 -3.11 9.86 -0.72
N SER A 75 -3.36 10.12 0.56
CA SER A 75 -4.38 9.41 1.32
C SER A 75 -5.80 9.78 0.88
N GLY A 76 -6.05 11.00 0.40
CA GLY A 76 -7.35 11.41 -0.11
C GLY A 76 -7.71 10.68 -1.40
N VAL A 77 -6.76 10.62 -2.34
CA VAL A 77 -6.93 9.89 -3.60
C VAL A 77 -7.12 8.39 -3.35
N LEU A 78 -6.37 7.82 -2.40
CA LEU A 78 -6.52 6.42 -2.02
C LEU A 78 -7.90 6.14 -1.39
N LEU A 79 -8.36 7.02 -0.47
CA LEU A 79 -9.67 6.88 0.16
C LEU A 79 -10.81 6.91 -0.88
N ASP A 80 -10.75 7.83 -1.83
CA ASP A 80 -11.74 7.92 -2.92
C ASP A 80 -11.74 6.67 -3.78
N ALA A 81 -10.57 6.13 -4.12
CA ALA A 81 -10.45 4.90 -4.88
C ALA A 81 -10.99 3.68 -4.11
N LEU A 82 -10.69 3.56 -2.82
CA LEU A 82 -11.18 2.47 -1.96
C LEU A 82 -12.70 2.51 -1.81
N ARG A 83 -13.31 3.70 -1.73
CA ARG A 83 -14.77 3.87 -1.69
C ARG A 83 -15.44 3.54 -3.03
N GLY A 84 -14.75 3.80 -4.15
CA GLY A 84 -15.24 3.52 -5.50
C GLY A 84 -15.08 2.07 -5.97
N ALA A 85 -14.23 1.27 -5.32
CA ALA A 85 -13.98 -0.14 -5.64
C ALA A 85 -15.09 -1.11 -5.14
N ARG A 86 -16.30 -0.59 -4.93
CA ARG A 86 -17.45 -1.30 -4.36
C ARG A 86 -18.22 -2.12 -5.40
#